data_AF-A0A8J4D9J7-F1
#
_entry.id   AF-A0A8J4D9J7-F1
#
_cell.length_a   1.000
_cell.length_b   1.000
_cell.length_c   1.000
_cell.angle_alpha   90.00
_cell.angle_beta   90.00
_cell.angle_gamma   90.00
#
_symmetry.space_group_name_H-M   'P 1'
#
loop_
_entity.id
_entity.type
_entity.pdbx_description
1 polymer ?
#
loop_
_entity_poly.entity_id
_entity_poly.type
_entity_poly.pdbx_seq_one_letter_code
_entity_poly.pdbx_strand_id
1 'polypeptide(L)'
;MGDATTSGKRPRDEERVGNLGWLASSGALPRKRQDIEGVSGSSILELQAQLYRVQENAKLRANGVDLPDRRTAGLNVAAFMKGRNAGVEERDRRDKLEIKSTADRVGECYAALERKAQLYEKLARGEIEDDDEHYEVDFLRKTNEGPSGRPGLGGELDTMLQAVSGTGGMMSADMQRERERRAWEEEQDRALADEEAAARRLKQKEELLSLGKQTQEERQRAEALKARKEEATRSRREDLKNKFLRKQLVKKMGNGEKGTTKAKKS
;
A
#
# COMPACT_ATOMS: atom_id res chain seq x y z
N MET A 1 -42.62 -51.66 -15.25
CA MET A 1 -42.38 -50.29 -15.74
C MET A 1 -42.40 -49.37 -14.54
N GLY A 2 -41.36 -48.56 -14.38
CA GLY A 2 -41.28 -47.54 -13.33
C GLY A 2 -40.06 -47.74 -12.46
N ASP A 3 -38.95 -47.08 -12.81
CA ASP A 3 -37.96 -46.57 -11.87
C ASP A 3 -37.09 -45.54 -12.60
N ALA A 4 -37.12 -44.29 -12.11
CA ALA A 4 -36.20 -43.24 -12.55
C ALA A 4 -35.90 -42.29 -11.38
N THR A 5 -34.96 -42.71 -10.55
CA THR A 5 -34.18 -41.83 -9.68
C THR A 5 -33.16 -41.06 -10.52
N THR A 6 -33.30 -39.73 -10.65
CA THR A 6 -32.17 -38.88 -11.08
C THR A 6 -32.09 -37.62 -10.21
N SER A 7 -31.18 -37.67 -9.24
CA SER A 7 -30.77 -36.53 -8.43
C SER A 7 -29.92 -35.56 -9.28
N GLY A 8 -30.54 -34.47 -9.75
CA GLY A 8 -29.85 -33.37 -10.41
C GLY A 8 -29.17 -32.44 -9.41
N LYS A 9 -28.09 -32.88 -8.75
CA LYS A 9 -27.18 -31.97 -8.04
C LYS A 9 -26.24 -31.33 -9.07
N ARG A 10 -26.46 -30.04 -9.37
CA ARG A 10 -25.49 -29.24 -10.12
C ARG A 10 -24.22 -29.11 -9.26
N PRO A 11 -23.01 -29.27 -9.81
CA PRO A 11 -21.79 -29.06 -9.04
C PRO A 11 -21.69 -27.60 -8.60
N ARG A 12 -21.32 -27.40 -7.32
CA ARG A 12 -21.11 -26.09 -6.68
C ARG A 12 -20.11 -25.26 -7.46
N ASP A 13 -20.36 -23.95 -7.53
CA ASP A 13 -19.50 -22.97 -8.18
C ASP A 13 -18.11 -22.80 -7.53
N GLU A 14 -17.83 -23.48 -6.41
CA GLU A 14 -16.53 -23.54 -5.75
C GLU A 14 -15.44 -24.20 -6.62
N GLU A 15 -15.77 -25.18 -7.47
CA GLU A 15 -14.80 -25.82 -8.39
C GLU A 15 -14.44 -24.93 -9.61
N ARG A 16 -15.25 -23.91 -9.94
CA ARG A 16 -14.96 -22.99 -11.05
C ARG A 16 -13.89 -21.95 -10.70
N VAL A 17 -13.62 -21.74 -9.41
CA VAL A 17 -12.63 -20.76 -8.94
C VAL A 17 -11.21 -21.33 -8.99
N GLY A 18 -11.06 -22.67 -8.99
CA GLY A 18 -9.76 -23.36 -8.99
C GLY A 18 -9.15 -23.63 -10.36
N ASN A 19 -9.89 -23.45 -11.45
CA ASN A 19 -9.33 -23.43 -12.80
C ASN A 19 -9.75 -22.09 -13.41
N LEU A 20 -8.78 -21.27 -13.83
CA LEU A 20 -9.00 -20.03 -14.59
C LEU A 20 -9.53 -20.31 -16.00
N GLY A 21 -10.54 -21.19 -16.12
CA GLY A 21 -11.32 -21.52 -17.30
C GLY A 21 -10.52 -21.68 -18.59
N TRP A 22 -11.18 -21.33 -19.68
CA TRP A 22 -10.60 -21.29 -21.03
C TRP A 22 -9.35 -20.39 -21.14
N LEU A 23 -9.11 -19.48 -20.19
CA LEU A 23 -7.94 -18.60 -20.18
C LEU A 23 -6.65 -19.33 -19.79
N ALA A 24 -6.70 -20.26 -18.81
CA ALA A 24 -5.54 -21.09 -18.46
C ALA A 24 -5.39 -22.33 -19.35
N SER A 25 -6.50 -22.83 -19.92
CA SER A 25 -6.52 -24.07 -20.70
C SER A 25 -6.46 -23.90 -22.22
N SER A 26 -6.66 -22.68 -22.74
CA SER A 26 -6.48 -22.41 -24.18
C SER A 26 -5.10 -21.81 -24.45
N GLY A 27 -4.37 -22.38 -25.41
CA GLY A 27 -3.13 -21.81 -25.96
C GLY A 27 -3.37 -20.57 -26.84
N ALA A 28 -4.56 -19.95 -26.74
CA ALA A 28 -4.88 -18.74 -27.46
C ALA A 28 -4.36 -17.53 -26.68
N LEU A 29 -3.38 -16.84 -27.27
CA LEU A 29 -2.88 -15.57 -26.73
C LEU A 29 -4.08 -14.63 -26.48
N PRO A 30 -4.13 -13.95 -25.32
CA PRO A 30 -5.19 -12.98 -25.04
C PRO A 30 -5.23 -11.97 -26.18
N ARG A 31 -6.39 -11.85 -26.82
CA ARG A 31 -6.58 -10.91 -27.94
C ARG A 31 -6.24 -9.51 -27.44
N LYS A 32 -5.55 -8.73 -28.27
CA LYS A 32 -5.35 -7.30 -28.03
C LYS A 32 -6.73 -6.65 -27.80
N ARG A 33 -6.83 -5.79 -26.79
CA ARG A 33 -8.06 -5.04 -26.51
C ARG A 33 -8.45 -4.30 -27.79
N GLN A 34 -9.69 -4.46 -28.23
CA GLN A 34 -10.25 -3.70 -29.33
C GLN A 34 -10.84 -2.44 -28.71
N ASP A 35 -10.29 -1.29 -29.07
CA ASP A 35 -10.82 -0.02 -28.62
C ASP A 35 -12.18 0.21 -29.29
N ILE A 36 -13.15 0.65 -28.51
CA ILE A 36 -14.48 0.96 -29.01
C ILE A 36 -14.42 2.36 -29.59
N GLU A 37 -14.78 2.51 -30.86
CA GLU A 37 -14.79 3.81 -31.54
C GLU A 37 -15.66 4.82 -30.76
N GLY A 38 -15.08 5.97 -30.42
CA GLY A 38 -15.75 7.02 -29.64
C GLY A 38 -15.71 6.85 -28.12
N VAL A 39 -15.13 5.77 -27.57
CA VAL A 39 -14.98 5.60 -26.11
C VAL A 39 -13.50 5.70 -25.72
N SER A 40 -13.17 6.63 -24.82
CA SER A 40 -11.81 6.75 -24.32
C SER A 40 -11.44 5.59 -23.38
N GLY A 41 -10.15 5.24 -23.35
CA GLY A 41 -9.65 4.23 -22.40
C GLY A 41 -9.93 4.59 -20.93
N SER A 42 -9.97 5.88 -20.59
CA SER A 42 -10.33 6.35 -19.24
C SER A 42 -11.79 6.11 -18.89
N SER A 43 -12.72 6.31 -19.85
CA SER A 43 -14.15 6.02 -19.66
C SER A 43 -14.40 4.53 -19.45
N ILE A 44 -13.67 3.67 -20.16
CA ILE A 44 -13.73 2.22 -19.97
C ILE A 44 -13.23 1.83 -18.57
N LEU A 45 -12.12 2.42 -18.12
CA LEU A 45 -11.57 2.15 -16.79
C LEU A 45 -12.51 2.64 -15.67
N GLU A 46 -13.12 3.81 -15.83
CA GLU A 46 -14.10 4.33 -14.89
C GLU A 46 -15.32 3.40 -14.79
N LEU A 47 -15.82 2.94 -15.93
CA LEU A 47 -16.96 2.02 -15.97
C LEU A 47 -16.59 0.67 -15.35
N GLN A 48 -15.38 0.15 -15.59
CA GLN A 48 -14.86 -1.05 -14.93
C GLN A 48 -14.78 -0.88 -13.41
N ALA A 49 -14.32 0.29 -12.94
CA ALA A 49 -14.28 0.60 -11.51
C ALA A 49 -15.67 0.65 -10.89
N GLN A 50 -16.65 1.23 -11.59
CA GLN A 50 -18.05 1.23 -11.15
C GLN A 50 -18.62 -0.19 -11.10
N LEU A 51 -18.37 -1.00 -12.12
CA LEU A 51 -18.81 -2.40 -12.17
C LEU A 51 -18.22 -3.22 -11.02
N TYR A 52 -16.92 -3.04 -10.74
CA TYR A 52 -16.24 -3.72 -9.64
C TYR A 52 -16.83 -3.33 -8.29
N ARG A 53 -17.06 -2.03 -8.05
CA ARG A 53 -17.73 -1.55 -6.83
C ARG A 53 -19.12 -2.17 -6.66
N VAL A 54 -19.91 -2.27 -7.73
CA VAL A 54 -21.25 -2.88 -7.69
C VAL A 54 -21.15 -4.37 -7.35
N GLN A 55 -20.22 -5.10 -7.97
CA GLN A 55 -19.99 -6.52 -7.69
C GLN A 55 -19.52 -6.77 -6.25
N GLU A 56 -18.61 -5.94 -5.75
CA GLU A 56 -18.12 -6.00 -4.37
C GLU A 56 -19.26 -5.72 -3.38
N ASN A 57 -20.05 -4.67 -3.61
CA ASN A 57 -21.23 -4.38 -2.79
C ASN A 57 -22.26 -5.52 -2.81
N ALA A 58 -22.47 -6.16 -3.97
CA ALA A 58 -23.36 -7.31 -4.09
C ALA A 58 -22.85 -8.54 -3.31
N LYS A 59 -21.53 -8.80 -3.35
CA LYS A 59 -20.89 -9.85 -2.55
C LYS A 59 -21.01 -9.57 -1.05
N LEU A 60 -20.80 -8.33 -0.63
CA LEU A 60 -20.93 -7.92 0.77
C LEU A 60 -22.38 -8.08 1.26
N ARG A 61 -23.38 -7.70 0.44
CA ARG A 61 -24.80 -7.94 0.75
C ARG A 61 -25.14 -9.43 0.81
N ALA A 62 -24.59 -10.25 -0.10
CA ALA A 62 -24.76 -11.71 -0.05
C ALA A 62 -24.16 -12.33 1.23
N ASN A 63 -23.10 -11.71 1.77
CA ASN A 63 -22.47 -12.08 3.04
C ASN A 63 -23.17 -11.46 4.26
N GLY A 64 -24.34 -10.82 4.09
CA GLY A 64 -25.13 -10.25 5.18
C GLY A 64 -24.63 -8.91 5.71
N VAL A 65 -23.69 -8.25 5.01
CA VAL A 65 -23.25 -6.88 5.35
C VAL A 65 -24.19 -5.88 4.67
N ASP A 66 -25.01 -5.19 5.45
CA ASP A 66 -25.86 -4.11 4.95
C ASP A 66 -25.02 -2.85 4.69
N LEU A 67 -24.67 -2.62 3.42
CA LEU A 67 -24.08 -1.35 2.99
C LEU A 67 -25.19 -0.34 2.70
N PRO A 68 -25.20 0.80 3.42
CA PRO A 68 -26.20 1.84 3.21
C PRO A 68 -25.95 2.49 1.84
N ASP A 69 -27.02 2.69 1.06
CA ASP A 69 -26.95 3.38 -0.22
C ASP A 69 -26.50 4.83 0.04
N ARG A 70 -25.41 5.27 -0.59
CA ARG A 70 -24.86 6.63 -0.41
C ARG A 70 -25.89 7.72 -0.75
N ARG A 71 -26.93 7.40 -1.52
CA ARG A 71 -28.03 8.31 -1.85
C ARG A 71 -29.06 8.49 -0.73
N THR A 72 -29.19 7.52 0.19
CA THR A 72 -30.17 7.56 1.29
C THR A 72 -29.51 7.61 2.67
N ALA A 73 -28.21 7.32 2.74
CA ALA A 73 -27.41 7.43 3.95
C ALA A 73 -27.08 8.91 4.20
N GLY A 74 -27.90 9.59 5.00
CA GLY A 74 -27.54 10.90 5.52
C GLY A 74 -26.16 10.89 6.18
N LEU A 75 -25.51 12.05 6.26
CA LEU A 75 -24.19 12.18 6.88
C LEU A 75 -24.26 11.76 8.36
N ASN A 76 -23.58 10.67 8.72
CA ASN A 76 -23.52 10.24 10.12
C ASN A 76 -22.52 11.11 10.90
N VAL A 77 -23.01 12.27 11.36
CA VAL A 77 -22.24 13.25 12.13
C VAL A 77 -21.64 12.61 13.39
N ALA A 78 -22.32 11.65 14.02
CA ALA A 78 -21.83 10.95 15.21
C ALA A 78 -20.61 10.05 14.90
N ALA A 79 -20.56 9.42 13.73
CA ALA A 79 -19.40 8.65 13.29
C ALA A 79 -18.21 9.57 12.93
N PHE A 80 -18.50 10.71 12.30
CA PHE A 80 -17.50 11.73 11.97
C PHE A 80 -16.87 12.35 13.24
N MET A 81 -17.67 12.64 14.26
CA MET A 81 -17.19 13.20 15.53
C MET A 81 -16.45 12.19 16.43
N LYS A 82 -16.58 10.88 16.17
CA LYS A 82 -15.85 9.82 16.89
C LYS A 82 -14.45 9.58 16.32
N GLY A 83 -14.23 9.90 15.05
CA GLY A 83 -12.91 9.87 14.42
C GLY A 83 -12.09 11.12 14.77
N ARG A 84 -11.86 11.38 16.07
CA ARG A 84 -10.93 12.46 16.46
C ARG A 84 -9.51 12.01 16.18
N ASN A 85 -8.70 12.94 15.68
CA ASN A 85 -7.30 12.69 15.38
C ASN A 85 -6.53 12.50 16.69
N ALA A 86 -5.93 11.33 16.90
CA ALA A 86 -5.18 11.00 18.12
C ALA A 86 -4.10 12.05 18.45
N GLY A 87 -3.42 12.59 17.43
CA GLY A 87 -2.41 13.63 17.63
C GLY A 87 -2.99 14.98 18.09
N VAL A 88 -4.27 15.26 17.82
CA VAL A 88 -4.96 16.44 18.36
C VAL A 88 -5.30 16.22 19.83
N GLU A 89 -5.75 15.02 20.22
CA GLU A 89 -6.02 14.70 21.63
C GLU A 89 -4.74 14.72 22.48
N GLU A 90 -3.63 14.19 21.95
CA GLU A 90 -2.34 14.24 22.61
C GLU A 90 -1.80 15.66 22.79
N ARG A 91 -1.96 16.51 21.78
CA ARG A 91 -1.60 17.93 21.88
C ARG A 91 -2.47 18.65 22.89
N ASP A 92 -3.80 18.49 22.82
CA ASP A 92 -4.73 19.11 23.76
C ASP A 92 -4.49 18.65 25.21
N ARG A 93 -4.12 17.38 25.42
CA ARG A 93 -3.70 16.88 26.74
C ARG A 93 -2.39 17.50 27.22
N ARG A 94 -1.41 17.68 26.32
CA ARG A 94 -0.13 18.34 26.64
C ARG A 94 -0.37 19.80 26.99
N ASP A 95 -1.12 20.52 26.17
CA ASP A 95 -1.46 21.93 26.37
C ASP A 95 -2.20 22.12 27.70
N LYS A 96 -3.14 21.23 28.05
CA LYS A 96 -3.85 21.26 29.36
C LYS A 96 -2.95 21.01 30.56
N LEU A 97 -1.87 20.23 30.41
CA LEU A 97 -0.87 20.04 31.46
C LEU A 97 0.13 21.20 31.53
N GLU A 98 0.42 21.83 30.40
CA GLU A 98 1.31 23.00 30.29
C GLU A 98 0.64 24.30 30.73
N ILE A 99 -0.68 24.39 30.66
CA ILE A 99 -1.46 25.41 31.37
C ILE A 99 -1.32 25.09 32.88
N LYS A 100 -0.19 25.55 33.45
CA LYS A 100 0.08 25.52 34.88
C LYS A 100 -1.15 26.03 35.60
N SER A 101 -1.60 25.28 36.59
CA SER A 101 -2.77 25.68 37.34
C SER A 101 -2.51 27.07 37.95
N THR A 102 -3.56 27.85 38.15
CA THR A 102 -3.42 29.16 38.81
C THR A 102 -2.69 29.04 40.15
N ALA A 103 -2.81 27.89 40.83
CA ALA A 103 -2.08 27.57 42.05
C ALA A 103 -0.56 27.44 41.83
N ASP A 104 -0.12 26.77 40.76
CA ASP A 104 1.31 26.63 40.44
C ASP A 104 1.93 27.97 40.06
N ARG A 105 1.20 28.79 39.30
CA ARG A 105 1.64 30.16 38.97
C ARG A 105 1.74 31.02 40.23
N VAL A 106 0.79 30.90 41.15
CA VAL A 106 0.82 31.61 42.44
C VAL A 106 2.00 31.13 43.30
N GLY A 107 2.29 29.83 43.34
CA GLY A 107 3.47 29.28 44.01
C GLY A 107 4.79 29.81 43.46
N GLU A 108 4.93 29.88 42.14
CA GLU A 108 6.10 30.48 41.48
C GLU A 108 6.25 31.97 41.82
N CYS A 109 5.14 32.72 41.85
CA CYS A 109 5.15 34.11 42.27
C CYS A 109 5.56 34.28 43.73
N TYR A 110 5.07 33.45 44.65
CA TYR A 110 5.47 33.48 46.06
C TYR A 110 6.96 33.16 46.24
N ALA A 111 7.47 32.14 45.55
CA ALA A 111 8.89 31.79 45.60
C ALA A 111 9.80 32.91 45.04
N ALA A 112 9.35 33.60 43.98
CA ALA A 112 10.07 34.75 43.44
C ALA A 112 10.06 35.94 44.40
N LEU A 113 8.93 36.20 45.06
CA LEU A 113 8.81 37.25 46.08
C LEU A 113 9.68 36.95 47.30
N GLU A 114 9.75 35.70 47.74
CA GLU A 114 10.61 35.27 48.84
C GLU A 114 12.10 35.48 48.52
N ARG A 115 12.55 35.09 47.31
CA ARG A 115 13.92 35.37 46.87
C ARG A 115 14.22 36.87 46.83
N LYS A 116 13.27 37.67 46.36
CA LYS A 116 13.42 39.13 46.32
C LYS A 116 13.48 39.73 47.73
N ALA A 117 12.65 39.24 48.66
CA ALA A 117 12.70 39.65 50.07
C ALA A 117 14.03 39.29 50.75
N GLN A 118 14.53 38.08 50.52
CA GLN A 118 15.84 37.63 51.03
C GLN A 118 16.99 38.50 50.49
N LEU A 119 16.93 38.92 49.22
CA LEU A 119 17.92 39.85 48.65
C LEU A 119 17.88 41.22 49.34
N TYR A 120 16.69 41.77 49.57
CA TYR A 120 16.58 43.04 50.30
C TYR A 120 17.03 42.94 51.75
N GLU A 121 16.78 41.83 52.44
CA GLU A 121 17.26 41.63 53.81
C GLU A 121 18.79 41.58 53.87
N LYS A 122 19.43 40.91 52.90
CA LYS A 122 20.90 40.87 52.77
C LYS A 122 21.50 42.23 52.43
N LEU A 123 20.85 42.98 51.55
CA LEU A 123 21.23 44.36 51.21
C LEU A 123 21.13 45.27 52.43
N ALA A 124 20.02 45.19 53.17
CA ALA A 124 19.79 45.98 54.39
C ALA A 124 20.77 45.62 55.52
N ARG A 125 21.23 44.37 55.58
CA ARG A 125 22.27 43.91 56.51
C ARG A 125 23.69 44.30 56.05
N GLY A 126 23.85 44.77 54.81
CA GLY A 126 25.15 45.12 54.22
C GLY A 126 26.03 43.91 53.88
N GLU A 127 25.43 42.73 53.70
CA GLU A 127 26.15 41.50 53.29
C GLU A 127 26.43 41.48 51.78
N ILE A 128 25.67 42.26 51.01
CA ILE A 128 25.81 42.46 49.57
C ILE A 128 25.98 43.97 49.35
N GLU A 129 27.02 44.35 48.61
CA GLU A 129 27.24 45.74 48.17
C GLU A 129 26.22 46.07 47.07
N ASP A 130 25.56 47.23 47.19
CA ASP A 130 24.68 47.75 46.15
C ASP A 130 25.56 48.35 45.06
N ASP A 131 25.91 47.55 44.05
CA ASP A 131 26.67 48.02 42.88
C ASP A 131 25.75 48.91 42.01
N ASP A 132 25.56 50.15 42.44
CA ASP A 132 24.76 51.17 41.76
C ASP A 132 25.23 51.36 40.30
N GLU A 133 26.55 51.24 40.06
CA GLU A 133 27.20 51.38 38.76
C GLU A 133 26.74 50.33 37.72
N HIS A 134 26.29 49.15 38.15
CA HIS A 134 25.81 48.10 37.24
C HIS A 134 24.43 48.37 36.67
N TYR A 135 23.65 49.24 37.31
CA TYR A 135 22.29 49.57 36.90
C TYR A 135 22.16 50.99 36.31
N GLU A 136 23.22 51.80 36.39
CA GLU A 136 23.30 53.09 35.75
C GLU A 136 23.40 52.96 34.22
N VAL A 137 22.52 53.67 33.51
CA VAL A 137 22.51 53.71 32.05
C VAL A 137 23.53 54.75 31.59
N ASP A 138 24.67 54.30 31.06
CA ASP A 138 25.67 55.19 30.49
C ASP A 138 25.21 55.77 29.13
N PHE A 139 24.63 56.96 29.16
CA PHE A 139 24.04 57.61 27.98
C PHE A 139 25.08 57.94 26.89
N LEU A 140 26.35 58.17 27.26
CA LEU A 140 27.43 58.42 26.31
C LEU A 140 27.79 57.16 25.53
N ARG A 141 27.91 56.02 26.22
CA ARG A 141 28.10 54.70 25.58
C ARG A 141 26.88 54.28 24.77
N LYS A 142 25.67 54.55 25.22
CA LYS A 142 24.42 54.17 24.53
C LYS A 142 24.24 54.83 23.16
N THR A 143 24.88 55.98 22.92
CA THR A 143 24.86 56.62 21.58
C THR A 143 25.83 55.97 20.59
N ASN A 144 26.90 55.34 21.08
CA ASN A 144 27.93 54.72 20.26
C ASN A 144 27.80 53.19 20.18
N GLU A 145 27.15 52.58 21.17
CA GLU A 145 26.75 51.17 21.22
C GLU A 145 25.23 51.10 21.07
N GLY A 146 24.77 51.08 19.81
CA GLY A 146 23.48 50.46 19.49
C GLY A 146 23.43 49.03 20.06
N PRO A 147 22.23 48.45 20.23
CA PRO A 147 22.07 47.25 21.03
C PRO A 147 22.91 46.11 20.45
N SER A 148 23.90 45.69 21.23
CA SER A 148 24.94 44.67 20.98
C SER A 148 26.31 45.22 20.55
N GLY A 149 27.28 45.07 21.46
CA GLY A 149 28.70 45.12 21.16
C GLY A 149 29.08 44.03 20.15
N ARG A 150 29.01 44.36 18.86
CA ARG A 150 29.70 43.67 17.78
C ARG A 150 30.84 44.56 17.27
N PRO A 151 32.08 44.04 17.12
CA PRO A 151 33.14 44.81 16.50
C PRO A 151 32.92 44.85 14.99
N GLY A 152 32.88 46.07 14.43
CA GLY A 152 33.11 46.34 13.01
C GLY A 152 31.89 46.24 12.09
N LEU A 153 31.41 47.39 11.61
CA LEU A 153 31.64 47.85 10.23
C LEU A 153 30.88 49.17 10.06
N GLY A 154 31.58 50.25 9.75
CA GLY A 154 30.96 51.46 9.22
C GLY A 154 30.28 51.13 7.90
N GLY A 155 29.01 51.49 7.78
CA GLY A 155 28.22 51.29 6.58
C GLY A 155 26.76 51.57 6.87
N GLU A 156 26.32 52.76 6.49
CA GLU A 156 24.93 53.21 6.39
C GLU A 156 24.09 52.11 5.69
N LEU A 157 23.38 51.30 6.48
CA LEU A 157 22.62 50.16 5.98
C LEU A 157 21.22 50.62 5.55
N ASP A 158 21.09 50.78 4.24
CA ASP A 158 19.84 50.95 3.51
C ASP A 158 18.91 49.75 3.77
N THR A 159 18.10 49.89 4.82
CA THR A 159 17.19 48.88 5.35
C THR A 159 16.06 48.54 4.37
N MET A 160 15.85 49.36 3.33
CA MET A 160 14.87 49.08 2.28
C MET A 160 15.40 48.11 1.23
N LEU A 161 16.71 48.11 0.95
CA LEU A 161 17.31 47.23 -0.05
C LEU A 161 17.46 45.78 0.48
N GLN A 162 17.71 45.62 1.78
CA GLN A 162 17.80 44.30 2.43
C GLN A 162 16.45 43.56 2.44
N ALA A 163 15.33 44.29 2.55
CA ALA A 163 13.98 43.70 2.52
C ALA A 163 13.57 43.23 1.11
N VAL A 164 14.11 43.86 0.06
CA VAL A 164 13.87 43.47 -1.35
C VAL A 164 14.71 42.27 -1.78
N SER A 165 15.86 42.01 -1.14
CA SER A 165 16.80 40.95 -1.56
C SER A 165 16.47 39.53 -1.06
N GLY A 166 15.34 39.35 -0.36
CA GLY A 166 14.67 38.03 -0.22
C GLY A 166 15.47 36.87 0.40
N THR A 167 16.64 37.12 1.00
CA THR A 167 17.48 36.04 1.54
C THR A 167 18.03 36.42 2.92
N GLY A 168 17.70 35.61 3.92
CA GLY A 168 18.37 35.62 5.23
C GLY A 168 17.54 36.18 6.38
N GLY A 169 16.47 35.46 6.74
CA GLY A 169 15.61 35.78 7.87
C GLY A 169 16.28 35.61 9.25
N MET A 170 15.75 36.36 10.21
CA MET A 170 16.05 36.35 11.64
C MET A 170 15.69 35.01 12.33
N MET A 171 16.39 33.92 12.01
CA MET A 171 16.24 32.65 12.73
C MET A 171 17.19 32.63 13.93
N SER A 172 16.65 32.43 15.15
CA SER A 172 17.47 32.20 16.35
C SER A 172 18.23 30.88 16.24
N ALA A 173 19.40 30.76 16.88
CA ALA A 173 20.21 29.55 16.90
C ALA A 173 19.43 28.32 17.40
N ASP A 174 18.46 28.51 18.29
CA ASP A 174 17.57 27.45 18.76
C ASP A 174 16.59 26.97 17.69
N MET A 175 16.09 27.88 16.85
CA MET A 175 15.24 27.54 15.71
C MET A 175 16.01 26.79 14.62
N GLN A 176 17.32 27.05 14.50
CA GLN A 176 18.20 26.34 13.57
C GLN A 176 18.39 24.88 14.01
N ARG A 177 18.71 24.66 15.30
CA ARG A 177 18.86 23.32 15.90
C ARG A 177 17.57 22.49 15.79
N GLU A 178 16.42 23.12 16.03
CA GLU A 178 15.13 22.45 15.92
C GLU A 178 14.83 21.99 14.48
N ARG A 179 15.24 22.77 13.47
CA ARG A 179 15.12 22.40 12.05
C ARG A 179 16.04 21.25 11.68
N GLU A 180 17.27 21.24 12.18
CA GLU A 180 18.22 20.15 11.96
C GLU A 180 17.70 18.84 12.56
N ARG A 181 17.13 18.87 13.78
CA ARG A 181 16.51 17.69 14.38
C ARG A 181 15.33 17.18 13.54
N ARG A 182 14.44 18.06 13.09
CA ARG A 182 13.33 17.67 12.19
C ARG A 182 13.82 17.11 10.87
N ALA A 183 14.85 17.70 10.26
CA ALA A 183 15.40 17.21 9.01
C ALA A 183 15.97 15.79 9.19
N TRP A 184 16.63 15.53 10.31
CA TRP A 184 17.12 14.19 10.66
C TRP A 184 15.97 13.19 10.91
N GLU A 185 14.94 13.59 11.66
CA GLU A 185 13.73 12.76 11.88
C GLU A 185 13.03 12.43 10.55
N GLU A 186 12.85 13.42 9.68
CA GLU A 186 12.26 13.22 8.35
C GLU A 186 13.12 12.33 7.44
N GLU A 187 14.45 12.43 7.53
CA GLU A 187 15.36 11.59 6.78
C GLU A 187 15.29 10.12 7.24
N GLN A 188 15.17 9.88 8.55
CA GLN A 188 14.94 8.54 9.10
C GLN A 188 13.60 7.97 8.65
N ASP A 189 12.53 8.76 8.71
CA ASP A 189 11.20 8.34 8.25
C ASP A 189 11.18 8.04 6.75
N ARG A 190 11.87 8.83 5.94
CA ARG A 190 12.02 8.56 4.50
C ARG A 190 12.82 7.28 4.25
N ALA A 191 13.91 7.05 4.97
CA ALA A 191 14.70 5.83 4.84
C ALA A 191 13.86 4.59 5.15
N LEU A 192 13.09 4.62 6.24
CA LEU A 192 12.17 3.53 6.59
C LEU A 192 11.07 3.33 5.53
N ALA A 193 10.50 4.42 5.01
CA ALA A 193 9.50 4.34 3.95
C ALA A 193 10.07 3.76 2.64
N ASP A 194 11.30 4.10 2.29
CA ASP A 194 11.99 3.57 1.11
C ASP A 194 12.32 2.08 1.28
N GLU A 195 12.75 1.65 2.47
CA GLU A 195 12.96 0.23 2.80
C GLU A 195 11.64 -0.55 2.71
N GLU A 196 10.55 -0.01 3.26
CA GLU A 196 9.23 -0.66 3.18
C GLU A 196 8.74 -0.75 1.72
N ALA A 197 8.93 0.31 0.94
CA ALA A 197 8.61 0.32 -0.48
C ALA A 197 9.44 -0.70 -1.26
N ALA A 198 10.73 -0.86 -0.95
CA ALA A 198 11.60 -1.87 -1.53
C ALA A 198 11.12 -3.29 -1.17
N ALA A 199 10.76 -3.54 0.09
CA ALA A 199 10.23 -4.82 0.55
C ALA A 199 8.92 -5.19 -0.17
N ARG A 200 8.01 -4.21 -0.37
CA ARG A 200 6.78 -4.40 -1.14
C ARG A 200 7.07 -4.78 -2.60
N ARG A 201 8.05 -4.11 -3.24
CA ARG A 201 8.47 -4.43 -4.61
C ARG A 201 9.07 -5.84 -4.72
N LEU A 202 9.85 -6.28 -3.73
CA LEU A 202 10.41 -7.63 -3.70
C LEU A 202 9.31 -8.69 -3.59
N LYS A 203 8.35 -8.51 -2.67
CA LYS A 203 7.19 -9.41 -2.53
C LYS A 203 6.40 -9.53 -3.83
N GLN A 204 6.11 -8.40 -4.50
CA GLN A 204 5.44 -8.41 -5.80
C GLN A 204 6.22 -9.20 -6.86
N LYS A 205 7.55 -9.06 -6.90
CA LYS A 205 8.40 -9.83 -7.84
C LYS A 205 8.35 -11.33 -7.53
N GLU A 206 8.42 -11.71 -6.25
CA GLU A 206 8.33 -13.10 -5.83
C GLU A 206 6.97 -13.72 -6.19
N GLU A 207 5.87 -12.99 -5.94
CA GLU A 207 4.53 -13.41 -6.32
C GLU A 207 4.41 -13.62 -7.83
N LEU A 208 4.89 -12.68 -8.64
CA LEU A 208 4.89 -12.82 -10.11
C LEU A 208 5.72 -14.01 -10.60
N LEU A 209 6.90 -14.24 -10.00
CA LEU A 209 7.73 -15.41 -10.31
C LEU A 209 7.04 -16.72 -9.92
N SER A 210 6.36 -16.75 -8.77
CA SER A 210 5.62 -17.92 -8.31
C SER A 210 4.45 -18.26 -9.25
N LEU A 211 3.71 -17.23 -9.69
CA LEU A 211 2.64 -17.37 -10.68
C LEU A 211 3.20 -17.87 -12.02
N GLY A 212 4.33 -17.33 -12.46
CA GLY A 212 5.02 -17.80 -13.67
C GLY A 212 5.34 -19.30 -13.61
N LYS A 213 5.88 -19.78 -12.48
CA LYS A 213 6.16 -21.21 -12.28
C LYS A 213 4.89 -22.06 -12.30
N GLN A 214 3.83 -21.64 -11.60
CA GLN A 214 2.54 -22.35 -11.61
C GLN A 214 1.97 -22.47 -13.03
N THR A 215 2.00 -21.38 -13.81
CA THR A 215 1.52 -21.42 -15.19
C THR A 215 2.35 -22.34 -16.09
N GLN A 216 3.66 -22.43 -15.87
CA GLN A 216 4.52 -23.37 -16.59
C GLN A 216 4.21 -24.82 -16.21
N GLU A 217 4.01 -25.12 -14.92
CA GLU A 217 3.63 -26.44 -14.45
C GLU A 217 2.29 -26.89 -15.03
N GLU A 218 1.29 -25.99 -15.08
CA GLU A 218 -0.01 -26.29 -15.68
C GLU A 218 0.10 -26.57 -17.18
N ARG A 219 0.92 -25.80 -17.92
CA ARG A 219 1.19 -26.07 -19.34
C ARG A 219 1.83 -27.44 -19.53
N GLN A 220 2.84 -27.78 -18.74
CA GLN A 220 3.48 -29.10 -18.80
C GLN A 220 2.49 -30.23 -18.48
N ARG A 221 1.61 -30.06 -17.49
CA ARG A 221 0.55 -31.03 -17.18
C ARG A 221 -0.43 -31.19 -18.35
N ALA A 222 -0.83 -30.08 -18.99
CA ALA A 222 -1.71 -30.10 -20.15
C ALA A 222 -1.04 -30.80 -21.36
N GLU A 223 0.23 -30.52 -21.61
CA GLU A 223 1.03 -31.18 -22.65
C GLU A 223 1.19 -32.68 -22.37
N ALA A 224 1.46 -33.08 -21.13
CA ALA A 224 1.54 -34.48 -20.74
C ALA A 224 0.20 -35.22 -20.94
N LEU A 225 -0.92 -34.58 -20.59
CA LEU A 225 -2.25 -35.15 -20.84
C LEU A 225 -2.54 -35.28 -22.35
N LYS A 226 -2.09 -34.33 -23.16
CA LYS A 226 -2.22 -34.40 -24.62
C LYS A 226 -1.37 -35.54 -25.18
N ALA A 227 -0.11 -35.66 -24.76
CA ALA A 227 0.77 -36.75 -25.17
C ALA A 227 0.18 -38.12 -24.82
N ARG A 228 -0.34 -38.30 -23.60
CA ARG A 228 -1.00 -39.55 -23.17
C ARG A 228 -2.24 -39.88 -24.01
N LYS A 229 -3.04 -38.87 -24.40
CA LYS A 229 -4.17 -39.06 -25.31
C LYS A 229 -3.69 -39.48 -26.70
N GLU A 230 -2.65 -38.84 -27.22
CA GLU A 230 -2.07 -39.19 -28.52
C GLU A 230 -1.52 -40.62 -28.52
N GLU A 231 -0.76 -41.02 -27.51
CA GLU A 231 -0.27 -42.39 -27.33
C GLU A 231 -1.42 -43.41 -27.28
N ALA A 232 -2.47 -43.14 -26.50
CA ALA A 232 -3.65 -44.00 -26.45
C ALA A 232 -4.37 -44.10 -27.81
N THR A 233 -4.38 -43.03 -28.61
CA THR A 233 -4.91 -43.11 -29.98
C THR A 233 -3.98 -43.87 -30.92
N ARG A 234 -2.65 -43.77 -30.74
CA ARG A 234 -1.66 -44.52 -31.53
C ARG A 234 -1.74 -46.01 -31.24
N SER A 235 -1.79 -46.42 -29.96
CA SER A 235 -1.94 -47.82 -29.57
C SER A 235 -3.25 -48.42 -30.10
N ARG A 236 -4.37 -47.69 -30.00
CA ARG A 236 -5.64 -48.09 -30.62
C ARG A 236 -5.53 -48.28 -32.13
N ARG A 237 -4.82 -47.39 -32.84
CA ARG A 237 -4.59 -47.53 -34.29
C ARG A 237 -3.74 -48.76 -34.60
N GLU A 238 -2.70 -49.03 -33.83
CA GLU A 238 -1.85 -50.21 -33.99
C GLU A 238 -2.61 -51.52 -33.70
N ASP A 239 -3.41 -51.56 -32.65
CA ASP A 239 -4.29 -52.70 -32.34
C ASP A 239 -5.27 -52.99 -33.47
N LEU A 240 -5.86 -51.94 -34.06
CA LEU A 240 -6.75 -52.08 -35.21
C LEU A 240 -6.01 -52.59 -36.45
N LYS A 241 -4.80 -52.08 -36.72
CA LYS A 241 -3.94 -52.59 -37.81
C LYS A 241 -3.61 -54.07 -37.61
N ASN A 242 -3.22 -54.46 -36.40
CA ASN A 242 -2.88 -55.84 -36.06
C ASN A 242 -4.09 -56.79 -36.20
N LYS A 243 -5.26 -56.37 -35.70
CA LYS A 243 -6.52 -57.12 -35.89
C LYS A 243 -6.88 -57.27 -37.37
N PHE A 244 -6.69 -56.23 -38.17
CA PHE A 244 -6.92 -56.29 -39.62
C PHE A 244 -5.96 -57.25 -40.32
N LEU A 245 -4.66 -57.18 -40.02
CA LEU A 245 -3.65 -58.11 -40.57
C LEU A 245 -3.96 -59.56 -40.21
N ARG A 246 -4.33 -59.85 -38.95
CA ARG A 246 -4.76 -61.19 -38.53
C ARG A 246 -5.97 -61.68 -39.33
N LYS A 247 -6.98 -60.84 -39.54
CA LYS A 247 -8.15 -61.19 -40.38
C LYS A 247 -7.75 -61.49 -41.82
N GLN A 248 -6.82 -60.74 -42.40
CA GLN A 248 -6.31 -60.99 -43.76
C GLN A 248 -5.55 -62.32 -43.85
N LEU A 249 -4.73 -62.66 -42.84
CA LEU A 249 -4.05 -63.95 -42.78
C LEU A 249 -5.04 -65.10 -42.69
N VAL A 250 -6.04 -65.03 -41.80
CA VAL A 250 -7.10 -66.04 -41.68
C VAL A 250 -7.86 -66.19 -43.00
N LYS A 251 -8.21 -65.08 -43.67
CA LYS A 251 -8.87 -65.11 -44.98
C LYS A 251 -8.01 -65.81 -46.05
N LYS A 252 -6.70 -65.55 -46.08
CA LYS A 252 -5.78 -66.22 -47.01
C LYS A 252 -5.62 -67.72 -46.70
N MET A 253 -5.48 -68.08 -45.43
CA MET A 253 -5.39 -69.49 -44.99
C MET A 253 -6.68 -70.27 -45.29
N GLY A 254 -7.86 -69.70 -45.00
CA GLY A 254 -9.14 -70.31 -45.30
C GLY A 254 -9.47 -70.42 -46.81
N ASN A 255 -8.87 -69.57 -47.65
CA ASN A 255 -8.92 -69.74 -49.11
C ASN A 255 -7.93 -70.80 -49.62
N GLY A 256 -6.79 -71.00 -48.93
CA GLY A 256 -5.83 -72.07 -49.23
C GLY A 256 -6.41 -73.47 -49.05
N GLU A 257 -7.18 -73.71 -47.99
CA GLU A 257 -7.85 -75.00 -47.74
C GLU A 257 -8.99 -75.31 -48.74
N LYS A 258 -9.65 -74.27 -49.28
CA LYS A 258 -10.66 -74.43 -50.34
C LYS A 258 -10.05 -74.68 -51.72
N GLY A 259 -8.77 -74.36 -51.92
CA GLY A 259 -8.03 -74.65 -53.16
C GLY A 259 -7.54 -76.10 -53.24
N THR A 260 -7.14 -76.71 -52.12
CA THR A 260 -6.58 -78.08 -52.09
C THR A 260 -7.66 -79.17 -52.16
N THR A 261 -8.89 -78.89 -51.73
CA THR A 261 -10.03 -79.83 -51.81
C THR A 261 -10.65 -79.92 -53.21
N LYS A 262 -10.42 -78.93 -54.08
CA LYS A 262 -10.81 -78.99 -55.51
C LYS A 262 -9.82 -79.76 -56.39
N ALA A 263 -8.57 -79.92 -55.98
CA ALA A 263 -7.54 -80.65 -56.74
C ALA A 263 -7.58 -82.18 -56.54
N LYS A 264 -8.45 -82.71 -55.67
CA LYS A 264 -8.58 -84.14 -55.37
C LYS A 264 -9.83 -84.79 -55.99
N LYS A 265 -10.51 -84.07 -56.88
CA LYS A 265 -11.70 -84.50 -57.63
C LYS A 265 -11.51 -84.21 -59.13
N SER A 266 -10.53 -84.89 -59.74
CA SER A 266 -10.49 -85.17 -61.18
C SER A 266 -9.77 -86.49 -61.39
#